data_AF-A0A954ZH32-F1
#
_entry.id   AF-A0A954ZH32-F1
#
_cell.length_a   1.000
_cell.length_b   1.000
_cell.length_c   1.000
_cell.angle_alpha   90.00
_cell.angle_beta   90.00
_cell.angle_gamma   90.00
#
_symmetry.space_group_name_H-M   'P 1'
#
loop_
_entity.id
_entity.type
_entity.pdbx_description
1 polymer ?
#
loop_
_entity_poly.entity_id
_entity_poly.type
_entity_poly.pdbx_seq_one_letter_code
_entity_poly.pdbx_strand_id
1 'polypeptide(L)'
;MPTYRIPRSCFTWLLLIAEMTSLIAVGTRPAAAQTGESGVGHDTNVVYQQLLRPGLRAPSGKVVPFPPPYLADNVDADQQQAILNELTRGASDRYLRESMVAPHVCKLNEIEEGAEGVVRGIDYWFIAYADLDAITSTDFLSGLEGDVASDEEKESLQESRALTEGDLAKRNITLAAPHAYSHGVSPEAYGQARFRLLNRVELSAVGRTYWTRTEHSAIVAFQVDDRFVTDREFPLQWSPLTRQTDGSLVTEAPQAYSGAGSYIKVTRLAEPERALFVEGHVVYWEPHGWFDGRNQLRAKIPAIVQNQVRTARREMVAASAKQATK
;
A
#
# COMPACT_ATOMS: atom_id res chain seq x y z
N MET A 1 -37.30 16.49 -4.07
CA MET A 1 -36.20 15.65 -4.58
C MET A 1 -35.25 15.39 -3.43
N PRO A 2 -35.11 14.15 -2.93
CA PRO A 2 -34.20 13.89 -1.83
C PRO A 2 -32.77 13.95 -2.35
N THR A 3 -32.02 14.94 -1.87
CA THR A 3 -30.59 15.08 -2.09
C THR A 3 -29.87 13.94 -1.38
N TYR A 4 -29.33 12.99 -2.15
CA TYR A 4 -28.38 11.99 -1.65
C TYR A 4 -27.12 12.69 -1.12
N ARG A 5 -27.05 12.90 0.20
CA ARG A 5 -25.79 13.21 0.88
C ARG A 5 -25.00 11.91 0.99
N ILE A 6 -23.96 11.78 0.18
CA ILE A 6 -22.97 10.71 0.32
C ILE A 6 -22.25 10.94 1.68
N PRO A 7 -22.29 9.99 2.63
CA PRO A 7 -21.61 10.14 3.91
C PRO A 7 -20.11 10.31 3.68
N ARG A 8 -19.50 11.21 4.46
CA ARG A 8 -18.09 11.62 4.35
C ARG A 8 -17.08 10.60 4.89
N SER A 9 -17.53 9.40 5.27
CA SER A 9 -16.74 8.34 5.92
C SER A 9 -16.84 6.97 5.24
N CYS A 10 -17.56 6.83 4.13
CA CYS A 10 -17.55 5.59 3.34
C CYS A 10 -16.45 5.65 2.28
N PHE A 11 -15.23 5.23 2.57
CA PHE A 11 -14.26 4.65 1.61
C PHE A 11 -12.94 4.37 2.35
N THR A 12 -13.09 3.48 3.32
CA THR A 12 -12.11 3.05 4.30
C THR A 12 -11.12 2.10 3.61
N TRP A 13 -9.85 2.54 3.51
CA TRP A 13 -8.63 1.74 3.74
C TRP A 13 -8.24 0.56 2.83
N LEU A 14 -8.63 0.58 1.56
CA LEU A 14 -8.53 -0.61 0.73
C LEU A 14 -7.76 -0.34 -0.56
N LEU A 15 -6.43 -0.35 -0.45
CA LEU A 15 -5.41 -0.83 -1.42
C LEU A 15 -4.03 -0.16 -1.30
N LEU A 16 -3.86 0.97 -0.60
CA LEU A 16 -2.61 1.74 -0.77
C LEU A 16 -1.83 2.22 0.45
N ILE A 17 -2.42 2.55 1.59
CA ILE A 17 -1.62 3.11 2.71
C ILE A 17 -1.93 2.42 4.03
N ALA A 18 -3.15 1.91 4.16
CA ALA A 18 -3.69 1.19 5.31
C ALA A 18 -2.95 -0.06 5.77
N GLU A 19 -2.60 -0.93 4.83
CA GLU A 19 -1.99 -2.22 5.20
C GLU A 19 -0.48 -2.20 5.23
N MET A 20 0.15 -1.10 4.83
CA MET A 20 1.57 -0.96 5.08
C MET A 20 1.86 -0.62 6.55
N THR A 21 0.91 -0.03 7.29
CA THR A 21 1.18 0.48 8.65
C THR A 21 0.92 -0.55 9.74
N SER A 22 -0.16 -1.33 9.66
CA SER A 22 -0.43 -2.39 10.65
C SER A 22 0.50 -3.60 10.55
N LEU A 23 1.15 -3.79 9.39
CA LEU A 23 2.07 -4.90 9.14
C LEU A 23 3.52 -4.57 9.53
N ILE A 24 3.97 -3.31 9.43
CA ILE A 24 5.33 -2.89 9.85
C ILE A 24 5.55 -3.02 11.39
N ALA A 25 4.46 -3.17 12.16
CA ALA A 25 4.41 -3.15 13.62
C ALA A 25 4.97 -4.39 14.39
N VAL A 26 5.61 -5.37 13.73
CA VAL A 26 6.16 -6.58 14.42
C VAL A 26 7.69 -6.65 14.44
N GLY A 27 8.37 -5.58 14.02
CA GLY A 27 9.80 -5.43 14.33
C GLY A 27 9.99 -4.84 15.73
N THR A 28 10.64 -5.58 16.62
CA THR A 28 11.02 -5.10 17.96
C THR A 28 11.64 -3.69 17.94
N ARG A 29 11.24 -2.90 18.94
CA ARG A 29 11.73 -1.55 19.24
C ARG A 29 13.28 -1.51 19.21
N PRO A 30 13.92 -0.80 18.27
CA PRO A 30 15.37 -0.65 18.27
C PRO A 30 15.79 0.41 19.28
N ALA A 31 16.95 0.20 19.91
CA ALA A 31 17.69 1.25 20.58
C ALA A 31 18.22 2.25 19.52
N ALA A 32 18.23 3.54 19.87
CA ALA A 32 18.72 4.71 19.14
C ALA A 32 19.43 4.45 17.79
N ALA A 33 18.86 5.00 16.71
CA ALA A 33 19.43 4.98 15.37
C ALA A 33 20.84 5.61 15.37
N GLN A 34 21.84 4.82 15.01
CA GLN A 34 23.16 5.31 14.63
C GLN A 34 23.14 5.65 13.13
N THR A 35 23.44 6.91 12.82
CA THR A 35 23.73 7.42 11.47
C THR A 35 25.06 6.84 11.00
N GLY A 36 25.06 5.64 10.43
CA GLY A 36 26.22 5.02 9.82
C GLY A 36 26.01 4.89 8.31
N GLU A 37 26.79 5.64 7.54
CA GLU A 37 26.94 5.56 6.09
C GLU A 37 27.48 4.18 5.68
N SER A 38 26.57 3.25 5.38
CA SER A 38 26.82 2.03 4.59
C SER A 38 25.46 1.61 4.06
N GLY A 39 24.98 2.34 3.04
CA GLY A 39 23.60 2.31 2.60
C GLY A 39 23.19 0.93 2.11
N VAL A 40 22.27 0.30 2.84
CA VAL A 40 21.62 -0.92 2.37
C VAL A 40 20.74 -0.53 1.18
N GLY A 41 21.04 -1.06 0.00
CA GLY A 41 20.23 -0.81 -1.19
C GLY A 41 18.84 -1.44 -1.08
N HIS A 42 17.91 -0.94 -1.90
CA HIS A 42 16.58 -1.52 -2.01
C HIS A 42 16.59 -2.95 -2.63
N ASP A 43 17.74 -3.43 -3.10
CA ASP A 43 17.98 -4.82 -3.53
C ASP A 43 17.86 -5.83 -2.39
N THR A 44 18.01 -5.40 -1.13
CA THR A 44 17.77 -6.24 0.05
C THR A 44 16.29 -6.45 0.38
N ASN A 45 15.39 -5.65 -0.20
CA ASN A 45 13.96 -5.81 0.01
C ASN A 45 13.45 -7.00 -0.81
N VAL A 46 13.43 -8.18 -0.19
CA VAL A 46 13.09 -9.44 -0.88
C VAL A 46 11.68 -9.44 -1.48
N VAL A 47 10.71 -8.78 -0.84
CA VAL A 47 9.35 -8.66 -1.36
C VAL A 47 9.33 -7.76 -2.59
N TYR A 48 9.97 -6.60 -2.51
CA TYR A 48 10.11 -5.67 -3.63
C TYR A 48 10.83 -6.32 -4.82
N GLN A 49 11.94 -7.03 -4.58
CA GLN A 49 12.65 -7.75 -5.63
C GLN A 49 11.76 -8.79 -6.29
N GLN A 50 10.98 -9.54 -5.52
CA GLN A 50 10.05 -10.54 -6.07
C GLN A 50 8.93 -9.92 -6.89
N LEU A 51 8.40 -8.75 -6.50
CA LEU A 51 7.38 -8.02 -7.27
C LEU A 51 7.94 -7.50 -8.61
N LEU A 52 9.20 -7.07 -8.64
CA LEU A 52 9.84 -6.66 -9.89
C LEU A 52 10.23 -7.88 -10.75
N ARG A 53 10.82 -8.90 -10.12
CA ARG A 53 11.41 -10.09 -10.75
C ARG A 53 11.34 -11.28 -9.79
N PRO A 54 10.48 -12.29 -10.04
CA PRO A 54 9.83 -12.55 -11.33
C PRO A 54 8.53 -11.78 -11.57
N GLY A 55 7.87 -11.27 -10.53
CA GLY A 55 6.55 -10.68 -10.59
C GLY A 55 5.53 -11.38 -9.68
N LEU A 56 4.30 -10.88 -9.71
CA LEU A 56 3.16 -11.49 -9.03
C LEU A 56 2.59 -12.63 -9.87
N ARG A 57 2.46 -13.81 -9.27
CA ARG A 57 1.76 -14.93 -9.91
C ARG A 57 0.25 -14.69 -9.84
N ALA A 58 -0.40 -14.58 -10.99
CA ALA A 58 -1.85 -14.53 -11.08
C ALA A 58 -2.45 -15.94 -10.93
N PRO A 59 -3.74 -16.08 -10.58
CA PRO A 59 -4.40 -17.39 -10.50
C PRO A 59 -4.39 -18.18 -11.82
N SER A 60 -4.27 -17.49 -12.96
CA SER A 60 -4.07 -18.11 -14.28
C SER A 60 -2.71 -18.83 -14.43
N GLY A 61 -1.81 -18.68 -13.46
CA GLY A 61 -0.46 -19.23 -13.45
C GLY A 61 0.57 -18.33 -14.15
N LYS A 62 0.14 -17.31 -14.90
CA LYS A 62 1.04 -16.32 -15.48
C LYS A 62 1.63 -15.42 -14.40
N VAL A 63 2.81 -14.88 -14.71
CA VAL A 63 3.55 -13.99 -13.82
C VAL A 63 3.51 -12.58 -14.40
N VAL A 64 3.07 -11.63 -13.59
CA VAL A 64 2.92 -10.23 -13.95
C VAL A 64 3.98 -9.42 -13.20
N PRO A 65 5.04 -8.95 -13.90
CA PRO A 65 6.05 -8.11 -13.27
C PRO A 65 5.48 -6.72 -12.98
N PHE A 66 5.92 -6.14 -11.87
CA PHE A 66 5.65 -4.74 -11.58
C PHE A 66 6.55 -3.85 -12.43
N PRO A 67 6.11 -2.64 -12.80
CA PRO A 67 7.01 -1.66 -13.38
C PRO A 67 8.13 -1.32 -12.37
N PRO A 68 9.33 -0.93 -12.84
CA PRO A 68 10.33 -0.32 -11.98
C PRO A 68 9.88 1.10 -11.54
N PRO A 69 10.48 1.66 -10.48
CA PRO A 69 10.21 3.02 -10.04
C PRO A 69 10.61 4.03 -11.11
N TYR A 70 9.86 5.13 -11.23
CA TYR A 70 10.19 6.21 -12.14
C TYR A 70 11.50 6.90 -11.75
N LEU A 71 11.76 7.08 -10.45
CA LEU A 71 12.99 7.70 -9.94
C LEU A 71 13.82 6.68 -9.16
N ALA A 72 14.90 6.17 -9.76
CA ALA A 72 15.90 5.38 -9.05
C ALA A 72 16.77 6.27 -8.14
N ASP A 73 17.43 5.71 -7.11
CA ASP A 73 18.17 6.51 -6.11
C ASP A 73 19.38 7.23 -6.70
N ASN A 74 19.93 6.72 -7.80
CA ASN A 74 21.14 7.19 -8.44
C ASN A 74 20.89 8.19 -9.59
N VAL A 75 19.65 8.69 -9.73
CA VAL A 75 19.33 9.69 -10.76
C VAL A 75 19.65 11.09 -10.25
N ASP A 76 20.37 11.87 -11.07
CA ASP A 76 20.76 13.24 -10.73
C ASP A 76 19.61 14.25 -10.89
N ALA A 77 19.82 15.50 -10.48
CA ALA A 77 18.79 16.55 -10.51
C ALA A 77 18.22 16.81 -11.92
N ASP A 78 19.08 16.86 -12.94
CA ASP A 78 18.68 17.10 -14.32
C ASP A 78 17.82 15.93 -14.85
N GLN A 79 18.20 14.70 -14.51
CA GLN A 79 17.45 13.49 -14.82
C GLN A 79 16.10 13.46 -14.10
N GLN A 80 16.04 13.81 -12.81
CA GLN A 80 14.78 13.93 -12.08
C GLN A 80 13.84 14.92 -12.77
N GLN A 81 14.35 16.10 -13.12
CA GLN A 81 13.54 17.12 -13.79
C GLN A 81 13.06 16.66 -15.17
N ALA A 82 13.91 15.97 -15.94
CA ALA A 82 13.52 15.40 -17.23
C ALA A 82 12.40 14.36 -17.07
N ILE A 83 12.51 13.44 -16.10
CA ILE A 83 11.50 12.42 -15.81
C ILE A 83 10.19 13.09 -15.35
N LEU A 84 10.24 14.07 -14.46
CA LEU A 84 9.06 14.82 -14.02
C LEU A 84 8.41 15.56 -15.19
N ASN A 85 9.19 16.19 -16.07
CA ASN A 85 8.68 16.85 -17.26
C ASN A 85 7.99 15.86 -18.20
N GLU A 86 8.54 14.66 -18.40
CA GLU A 86 7.91 13.62 -19.21
C GLU A 86 6.59 13.14 -18.60
N LEU A 87 6.61 12.78 -17.31
CA LEU A 87 5.44 12.28 -16.58
C LEU A 87 4.28 13.30 -16.56
N THR A 88 4.62 14.58 -16.48
CA THR A 88 3.67 15.69 -16.41
C THR A 88 3.32 16.27 -17.78
N ARG A 89 3.93 15.77 -18.86
CA ARG A 89 3.81 16.30 -20.23
C ARG A 89 4.15 17.81 -20.30
N GLY A 90 5.24 18.19 -19.64
CA GLY A 90 5.77 19.56 -19.60
C GLY A 90 5.07 20.49 -18.59
N ALA A 91 4.26 19.95 -17.68
CA ALA A 91 3.51 20.72 -16.68
C ALA A 91 4.02 20.53 -15.24
N SER A 92 5.32 20.26 -15.07
CA SER A 92 5.98 19.98 -13.78
C SER A 92 5.66 21.01 -12.71
N ASP A 93 5.71 22.30 -13.06
CA ASP A 93 5.47 23.43 -12.14
C ASP A 93 4.09 23.37 -11.47
N ARG A 94 3.10 22.75 -12.11
CA ARG A 94 1.76 22.57 -11.54
C ARG A 94 1.75 21.50 -10.45
N TYR A 95 2.53 20.43 -10.64
CA TYR A 95 2.63 19.29 -9.71
C TYR A 95 3.57 19.60 -8.54
N LEU A 96 4.62 20.38 -8.80
CA LEU A 96 5.59 20.81 -7.80
C LEU A 96 5.05 21.90 -6.86
N ARG A 97 3.80 22.35 -6.96
CA ARG A 97 3.28 23.33 -6.01
C ARG A 97 3.17 22.73 -4.62
N GLU A 98 3.70 23.42 -3.61
CA GLU A 98 3.48 23.08 -2.20
C GLU A 98 2.00 23.31 -1.85
N SER A 99 1.18 22.29 -2.10
CA SER A 99 -0.26 22.36 -1.88
C SER A 99 -0.86 20.98 -1.63
N MET A 100 -1.75 20.94 -0.65
CA MET A 100 -2.57 19.77 -0.34
C MET A 100 -3.39 19.27 -1.53
N VAL A 101 -3.78 20.20 -2.41
CA VAL A 101 -4.61 19.93 -3.59
C VAL A 101 -3.83 20.02 -4.90
N ALA A 102 -2.49 20.01 -4.83
CA ALA A 102 -1.66 19.87 -6.02
C ALA A 102 -2.10 18.62 -6.82
N PRO A 103 -1.99 18.63 -8.15
CA PRO A 103 -2.35 17.48 -8.97
C PRO A 103 -1.61 16.20 -8.53
N HIS A 104 -2.22 15.07 -8.87
CA HIS A 104 -1.65 13.74 -8.76
C HIS A 104 -2.03 12.97 -10.02
N VAL A 105 -1.38 11.85 -10.25
CA VAL A 105 -1.74 10.92 -11.33
C VAL A 105 -2.29 9.64 -10.71
N CYS A 106 -3.31 9.08 -11.34
CA CYS A 106 -3.83 7.75 -11.07
C CYS A 106 -4.16 7.10 -12.42
N LYS A 107 -3.45 6.03 -12.76
CA LYS A 107 -3.61 5.22 -13.95
C LYS A 107 -4.18 3.88 -13.54
N LEU A 108 -5.15 3.41 -14.31
CA LEU A 108 -5.79 2.11 -14.11
C LEU A 108 -5.51 1.27 -15.34
N ASN A 109 -4.82 0.16 -15.12
CA ASN A 109 -4.36 -0.75 -16.16
C ASN A 109 -5.16 -2.05 -16.10
N GLU A 110 -5.42 -2.59 -17.27
CA GLU A 110 -5.89 -3.95 -17.44
C GLU A 110 -4.71 -4.72 -18.04
N ILE A 111 -4.12 -5.59 -17.23
CA ILE A 111 -2.85 -6.22 -17.56
C ILE A 111 -3.11 -7.55 -18.27
N GLU A 112 -4.04 -8.33 -17.74
CA GLU A 112 -4.39 -9.63 -18.28
C GLU A 112 -5.85 -9.97 -18.01
N GLU A 113 -6.57 -10.38 -19.05
CA GLU A 113 -7.89 -10.99 -18.91
C GLU A 113 -7.77 -12.52 -18.86
N GLY A 114 -8.41 -13.14 -17.86
CA GLY A 114 -8.49 -14.58 -17.66
C GLY A 114 -9.94 -15.06 -17.59
N ALA A 115 -10.14 -16.38 -17.57
CA ALA A 115 -11.48 -16.97 -17.59
C ALA A 115 -12.33 -16.65 -16.34
N GLU A 116 -11.68 -16.46 -15.19
CA GLU A 116 -12.34 -16.28 -13.88
C GLU A 116 -12.20 -14.86 -13.32
N GLY A 117 -11.47 -13.98 -14.02
CA GLY A 117 -11.24 -12.62 -13.57
C GLY A 117 -10.17 -11.90 -14.37
N VAL A 118 -9.83 -10.69 -13.93
CA VAL A 118 -8.92 -9.79 -14.63
C VAL A 118 -7.79 -9.37 -13.70
N VAL A 119 -6.54 -9.44 -14.16
CA VAL A 119 -5.41 -8.82 -13.47
C VAL A 119 -5.41 -7.32 -13.76
N ARG A 120 -5.56 -6.53 -12.71
CA ARG A 120 -5.64 -5.07 -12.75
C ARG A 120 -4.34 -4.48 -12.21
N GLY A 121 -3.96 -3.32 -12.75
CA GLY A 121 -2.89 -2.49 -12.24
C GLY A 121 -3.40 -1.11 -11.80
N ILE A 122 -2.84 -0.57 -10.73
CA ILE A 122 -3.03 0.82 -10.32
C ILE A 122 -1.66 1.44 -10.17
N ASP A 123 -1.37 2.46 -10.98
CA ASP A 123 -0.18 3.29 -10.79
C ASP A 123 -0.61 4.68 -10.38
N TYR A 124 -0.01 5.23 -9.34
CA TYR A 124 -0.28 6.61 -8.95
C TYR A 124 1.00 7.26 -8.48
N TRP A 125 1.06 8.57 -8.61
CA TRP A 125 2.15 9.34 -8.04
C TRP A 125 1.70 10.78 -7.75
N PHE A 126 2.41 11.40 -6.81
CA PHE A 126 2.19 12.78 -6.40
C PHE A 126 3.45 13.36 -5.73
N ILE A 127 3.50 14.68 -5.64
CA ILE A 127 4.52 15.39 -4.85
C ILE A 127 3.95 15.73 -3.47
N ALA A 128 4.75 15.52 -2.44
CA ALA A 128 4.51 15.99 -1.07
C ALA A 128 5.72 16.77 -0.56
N TYR A 129 5.51 17.66 0.40
CA TYR A 129 6.57 18.45 1.02
C TYR A 129 6.74 18.01 2.47
N ALA A 130 7.80 17.26 2.73
CA ALA A 130 8.06 16.65 4.03
C ALA A 130 9.53 16.23 4.15
N ASP A 131 9.96 15.94 5.37
CA ASP A 131 11.25 15.30 5.61
C ASP A 131 11.09 13.78 5.48
N LEU A 132 11.88 13.16 4.59
CA LEU A 132 11.90 11.69 4.44
C LEU A 132 12.22 11.02 5.78
N ASP A 133 13.07 11.63 6.60
CA ASP A 133 13.50 11.08 7.88
C ASP A 133 12.35 11.05 8.89
N ALA A 134 11.49 12.06 8.86
CA ALA A 134 10.30 12.14 9.71
C ALA A 134 9.31 11.02 9.38
N ILE A 135 9.01 10.87 8.09
CA ILE A 135 7.97 9.96 7.60
C ILE A 135 8.42 8.49 7.55
N THR A 136 9.68 8.24 7.87
CA THR A 136 10.25 6.89 8.00
C THR A 136 10.71 6.61 9.43
N SER A 137 10.44 7.51 10.36
CA SER A 137 10.72 7.29 11.78
C SER A 137 9.77 6.25 12.37
N THR A 138 10.25 5.44 13.31
CA THR A 138 9.41 4.47 14.04
C THR A 138 8.23 5.16 14.72
N ASP A 139 8.40 6.37 15.26
CA ASP A 139 7.31 7.14 15.88
C ASP A 139 6.18 7.46 14.89
N PHE A 140 6.51 7.81 13.66
CA PHE A 140 5.51 8.07 12.62
C PHE A 140 4.84 6.77 12.18
N LEU A 141 5.65 5.75 11.88
CA LEU A 141 5.15 4.44 11.44
C LEU A 141 4.24 3.80 12.49
N SER A 142 4.58 3.89 13.78
CA SER A 142 3.74 3.41 14.86
C SER A 142 2.56 4.30 15.19
N GLY A 143 2.63 5.61 14.92
CA GLY A 143 1.47 6.51 15.04
C GLY A 143 0.35 6.14 14.06
N LEU A 144 0.71 5.62 12.88
CA LEU A 144 -0.24 5.12 11.90
C LEU A 144 -0.94 3.82 12.33
N GLU A 145 -0.50 3.17 13.42
CA GLU A 145 -1.14 1.98 14.00
C GLU A 145 -2.38 2.34 14.86
N GLY A 146 -2.40 3.53 15.48
CA GLY A 146 -3.32 3.86 16.58
C GLY A 146 -4.60 4.61 16.22
N ASP A 147 -4.68 5.23 15.03
CA ASP A 147 -5.80 6.11 14.62
C ASP A 147 -6.87 5.39 13.78
N VAL A 148 -6.80 4.06 13.64
CA VAL A 148 -7.71 3.25 12.78
C VAL A 148 -9.01 2.83 13.50
N ALA A 149 -9.37 3.49 14.60
CA ALA A 149 -10.61 3.22 15.31
C ALA A 149 -11.28 4.53 15.74
N SER A 150 -12.01 5.15 14.80
CA SER A 150 -12.95 6.20 15.14
C SER A 150 -14.34 5.59 15.42
N ASP A 151 -15.07 6.14 16.39
CA ASP A 151 -16.36 5.61 16.87
C ASP A 151 -17.47 5.50 15.79
N GLU A 152 -17.26 6.06 14.59
CA GLU A 152 -18.19 5.96 13.44
C GLU A 152 -17.98 4.68 12.59
N GLU A 153 -16.98 3.84 12.86
CA GLU A 153 -16.59 2.67 12.02
C GLU A 153 -17.33 1.36 12.28
N LYS A 154 -18.42 1.34 13.06
CA LYS A 154 -19.16 0.10 13.36
C LYS A 154 -19.82 -0.56 12.13
N GLU A 155 -19.96 0.15 11.00
CA GLU A 155 -20.55 -0.41 9.77
C GLU A 155 -19.51 -0.98 8.78
N SER A 156 -18.25 -0.58 8.86
CA SER A 156 -17.16 -1.14 8.04
C SER A 156 -16.46 -2.24 8.85
N LEU A 157 -16.71 -3.51 8.50
CA LEU A 157 -15.82 -4.59 8.95
C LEU A 157 -14.44 -4.29 8.36
N GLN A 158 -13.53 -3.78 9.18
CA GLN A 158 -12.11 -3.73 8.92
C GLN A 158 -11.43 -4.31 10.15
N GLU A 159 -10.89 -5.50 10.00
CA GLU A 159 -10.15 -6.21 11.03
C GLU A 159 -8.73 -6.42 10.51
N SER A 160 -7.74 -5.90 11.20
CA SER A 160 -6.34 -6.17 10.90
C SER A 160 -5.64 -6.72 12.12
N ARG A 161 -4.80 -7.73 11.92
CA ARG A 161 -4.00 -8.34 12.98
C ARG A 161 -2.64 -8.74 12.44
N ALA A 162 -1.59 -8.33 13.13
CA ALA A 162 -0.26 -8.85 12.85
C ALA A 162 -0.14 -10.31 13.30
N LEU A 163 0.51 -11.14 12.48
CA LEU A 163 0.74 -12.55 12.78
C LEU A 163 1.93 -12.68 13.72
N THR A 164 1.77 -13.47 14.78
CA THR A 164 2.83 -13.75 15.75
C THR A 164 3.82 -14.79 15.22
N GLU A 165 5.00 -14.88 15.82
CA GLU A 165 5.94 -15.98 15.54
C GLU A 165 5.29 -17.36 15.72
N GLY A 166 4.40 -17.51 16.70
CA GLY A 166 3.63 -18.74 16.91
C GLY A 166 2.64 -19.04 15.78
N ASP A 167 1.99 -18.01 15.23
CA ASP A 167 1.12 -18.15 14.06
C ASP A 167 1.92 -18.60 12.83
N LEU A 168 3.11 -18.03 12.62
CA LEU A 168 4.00 -18.36 11.51
C LEU A 168 4.61 -19.76 11.65
N ALA A 169 5.04 -20.14 12.86
CA ALA A 169 5.63 -21.44 13.14
C ALA A 169 4.68 -22.61 12.84
N LYS A 170 3.37 -22.46 13.11
CA LYS A 170 2.34 -23.46 12.73
C LYS A 170 2.31 -23.77 11.22
N ARG A 171 2.84 -22.88 10.40
CA ARG A 171 2.87 -22.96 8.93
C ARG A 171 4.28 -23.22 8.39
N ASN A 172 5.23 -23.57 9.26
CA ASN A 172 6.65 -23.72 8.93
C ASN A 172 7.24 -22.47 8.27
N ILE A 173 6.75 -21.30 8.64
CA ILE A 173 7.28 -20.01 8.19
C ILE A 173 8.28 -19.56 9.25
N THR A 174 9.55 -19.54 8.89
CA THR A 174 10.62 -19.00 9.72
C THR A 174 10.97 -17.62 9.21
N LEU A 175 10.81 -16.60 10.05
CA LEU A 175 11.36 -15.28 9.76
C LEU A 175 12.88 -15.39 9.73
N ALA A 176 13.52 -14.80 8.72
CA ALA A 176 14.95 -14.56 8.79
C ALA A 176 15.22 -13.84 10.12
N ALA A 177 16.24 -14.30 10.87
CA ALA A 177 16.51 -13.88 12.26
C ALA A 177 16.26 -12.38 12.45
N PRO A 178 15.68 -11.95 13.59
CA PRO A 178 15.21 -10.59 13.76
C PRO A 178 16.37 -9.62 13.57
N HIS A 179 16.48 -9.05 12.38
CA HIS A 179 17.13 -7.78 12.23
C HIS A 179 16.17 -6.81 12.90
N ALA A 180 16.38 -6.58 14.21
CA ALA A 180 15.95 -5.33 14.82
C ALA A 180 16.30 -4.23 13.83
N TYR A 181 15.39 -3.26 13.62
CA TYR A 181 15.58 -2.27 12.55
C TYR A 181 17.01 -1.77 12.57
N SER A 182 17.76 -2.13 11.55
CA SER A 182 19.18 -1.89 11.48
C SER A 182 19.44 -1.38 10.08
N HIS A 183 20.16 -0.26 10.02
CA HIS A 183 20.63 0.31 8.76
C HIS A 183 19.54 0.55 7.71
N GLY A 184 18.33 0.95 8.14
CA GLY A 184 17.24 1.30 7.23
C GLY A 184 16.45 0.12 6.68
N VAL A 185 16.53 -1.07 7.27
CA VAL A 185 15.80 -2.26 6.83
C VAL A 185 14.87 -2.75 7.95
N SER A 186 13.62 -3.09 7.66
CA SER A 186 12.79 -3.86 8.61
C SER A 186 13.06 -5.35 8.55
N PRO A 187 12.71 -6.08 9.63
CA PRO A 187 12.37 -7.47 9.47
C PRO A 187 11.18 -7.63 8.51
N GLU A 188 11.10 -8.80 7.86
CA GLU A 188 9.88 -9.22 7.17
C GLU A 188 8.75 -9.36 8.20
N ALA A 189 7.56 -8.86 7.87
CA ALA A 189 6.42 -8.93 8.76
C ALA A 189 5.19 -9.50 8.05
N TYR A 190 4.29 -10.11 8.83
CA TYR A 190 3.10 -10.80 8.34
C TYR A 190 1.87 -10.31 9.08
N GLY A 191 0.75 -10.24 8.38
CA GLY A 191 -0.45 -9.62 8.89
C GLY A 191 -1.66 -10.05 8.08
N GLN A 192 -2.72 -10.33 8.81
CA GLN A 192 -4.03 -10.58 8.28
C GLN A 192 -4.78 -9.25 8.20
N ALA A 193 -5.52 -9.09 7.11
CA ALA A 193 -6.56 -8.09 7.01
C ALA A 193 -7.85 -8.71 6.48
N ARG A 194 -8.97 -8.22 7.01
CA ARG A 194 -10.31 -8.53 6.56
C ARG A 194 -11.08 -7.25 6.38
N PHE A 195 -11.67 -7.04 5.22
CA PHE A 195 -12.35 -5.79 4.91
C PHE A 195 -13.50 -5.95 3.92
N ARG A 196 -14.31 -4.89 3.76
CA ARG A 196 -15.37 -4.84 2.75
C ARG A 196 -15.04 -3.90 1.59
N LEU A 197 -14.97 -4.45 0.38
CA LEU A 197 -14.91 -3.72 -0.88
C LEU A 197 -16.31 -3.29 -1.32
N LEU A 198 -16.55 -1.98 -1.37
CA LEU A 198 -17.80 -1.37 -1.88
C LEU A 198 -19.09 -1.88 -1.20
N ASN A 199 -19.01 -2.48 -0.01
CA ASN A 199 -20.12 -3.21 0.63
C ASN A 199 -20.74 -4.30 -0.28
N ARG A 200 -19.91 -4.89 -1.15
CA ARG A 200 -20.29 -5.92 -2.12
C ARG A 200 -19.43 -7.17 -2.03
N VAL A 201 -18.21 -7.03 -1.57
CA VAL A 201 -17.28 -8.14 -1.38
C VAL A 201 -16.64 -7.98 -0.03
N GLU A 202 -16.56 -9.06 0.72
CA GLU A 202 -15.69 -9.18 1.88
C GLU A 202 -14.42 -9.91 1.46
N LEU A 203 -13.25 -9.36 1.76
CA LEU A 203 -11.96 -10.01 1.53
C LEU A 203 -11.33 -10.35 2.87
N SER A 204 -10.65 -11.49 2.94
CA SER A 204 -9.71 -11.86 3.99
C SER A 204 -8.40 -12.24 3.30
N ALA A 205 -7.30 -11.60 3.68
CA ALA A 205 -5.99 -11.86 3.13
C ALA A 205 -4.92 -11.82 4.21
N VAL A 206 -3.87 -12.60 4.02
CA VAL A 206 -2.60 -12.51 4.73
C VAL A 206 -1.57 -12.03 3.74
N GLY A 207 -0.90 -10.95 4.07
CA GLY A 207 0.24 -10.46 3.33
C GLY A 207 1.51 -10.54 4.14
N ARG A 208 2.62 -10.49 3.42
CA ARG A 208 3.93 -10.17 3.95
C ARG A 208 4.36 -8.79 3.48
N THR A 209 5.02 -8.06 4.35
CA THR A 209 5.58 -6.75 4.05
C THR A 209 7.06 -6.70 4.36
N TYR A 210 7.72 -5.78 3.66
CA TYR A 210 9.12 -5.51 3.85
C TYR A 210 9.39 -4.06 3.46
N TRP A 211 10.11 -3.30 4.29
CA TRP A 211 10.54 -1.96 3.93
C TRP A 211 12.03 -1.77 4.04
N THR A 212 12.54 -0.89 3.19
CA THR A 212 13.94 -0.50 3.12
C THR A 212 14.05 1.01 2.93
N ARG A 213 15.13 1.59 3.42
CA ARG A 213 15.43 3.01 3.36
C ARG A 213 16.90 3.21 3.03
N THR A 214 17.13 4.10 2.07
CA THR A 214 18.42 4.69 1.75
C THR A 214 18.44 6.14 2.23
N GLU A 215 19.51 6.86 1.94
CA GLU A 215 19.57 8.32 2.15
C GLU A 215 18.56 9.06 1.27
N HIS A 216 18.33 8.56 0.05
CA HIS A 216 17.56 9.25 -0.98
C HIS A 216 16.10 8.82 -1.03
N SER A 217 15.77 7.60 -0.58
CA SER A 217 14.40 7.10 -0.65
C SER A 217 14.05 6.05 0.40
N ALA A 218 12.75 5.78 0.51
CA ALA A 218 12.22 4.62 1.20
C ALA A 218 11.28 3.84 0.29
N ILE A 219 11.30 2.51 0.43
CA ILE A 219 10.39 1.59 -0.24
C ILE A 219 9.70 0.75 0.80
N VAL A 220 8.39 0.60 0.66
CA VAL A 220 7.62 -0.44 1.35
C VAL A 220 6.98 -1.31 0.28
N ALA A 221 7.11 -2.63 0.43
CA ALA A 221 6.51 -3.60 -0.46
C ALA A 221 5.61 -4.56 0.32
N PHE A 222 4.55 -5.01 -0.34
CA PHE A 222 3.53 -5.90 0.17
C PHE A 222 3.21 -6.97 -0.87
N GLN A 223 2.98 -8.19 -0.42
CA GLN A 223 2.47 -9.26 -1.27
C GLN A 223 1.58 -10.19 -0.46
N VAL A 224 0.41 -10.55 -1.02
CA VAL A 224 -0.41 -11.65 -0.49
C VAL A 224 0.39 -12.96 -0.55
N ASP A 225 0.35 -13.73 0.54
CA ASP A 225 1.14 -14.94 0.67
C ASP A 225 0.31 -16.20 0.41
N ASP A 226 0.51 -16.79 -0.78
CA ASP A 226 -0.28 -17.94 -1.26
C ASP A 226 -0.21 -19.18 -0.33
N ARG A 227 0.73 -19.25 0.61
CA ARG A 227 0.75 -20.31 1.64
C ARG A 227 -0.51 -20.30 2.51
N PHE A 228 -1.25 -19.18 2.52
CA PHE A 228 -2.46 -19.01 3.31
C PHE A 228 -3.77 -19.31 2.54
N VAL A 229 -3.73 -19.67 1.24
CA VAL A 229 -4.96 -19.89 0.45
C VAL A 229 -5.91 -20.88 1.08
N THR A 230 -5.39 -22.00 1.58
CA THR A 230 -6.17 -23.08 2.20
C THR A 230 -6.02 -23.12 3.72
N ASP A 231 -5.54 -22.04 4.32
CA ASP A 231 -5.29 -21.99 5.75
C ASP A 231 -6.59 -21.97 6.55
N ARG A 232 -6.63 -22.68 7.68
CA ARG A 232 -7.85 -22.79 8.50
C ARG A 232 -8.08 -21.61 9.44
N GLU A 233 -7.02 -20.93 9.88
CA GLU A 233 -7.12 -19.81 10.83
C GLU A 233 -7.11 -18.46 10.09
N PHE A 234 -6.35 -18.36 9.00
CA PHE A 234 -6.15 -17.13 8.22
C PHE A 234 -6.30 -17.39 6.71
N PRO A 235 -7.47 -17.86 6.24
CA PRO A 235 -7.69 -18.16 4.83
C PRO A 235 -7.57 -16.91 3.95
N LEU A 236 -6.94 -17.08 2.78
CA LEU A 236 -7.08 -16.11 1.68
C LEU A 236 -8.39 -16.39 0.93
N GLN A 237 -9.38 -15.56 1.18
CA GLN A 237 -10.71 -15.77 0.61
C GLN A 237 -11.44 -14.46 0.37
N TRP A 238 -12.41 -14.51 -0.54
CA TRP A 238 -13.38 -13.46 -0.75
C TRP A 238 -14.79 -14.03 -0.73
N SER A 239 -15.76 -13.24 -0.27
CA SER A 239 -17.17 -13.61 -0.25
C SER A 239 -18.02 -12.48 -0.85
N PRO A 240 -18.98 -12.78 -1.74
CA PRO A 240 -20.02 -11.82 -2.09
C PRO A 240 -20.80 -11.35 -0.85
N LEU A 241 -21.23 -10.09 -0.86
CA LEU A 241 -22.14 -9.51 0.12
C LEU A 241 -23.45 -9.16 -0.57
N THR A 242 -24.52 -9.80 -0.12
CA THR A 242 -25.87 -9.55 -0.62
C THR A 242 -26.67 -8.76 0.40
N ARG A 243 -27.30 -7.69 -0.07
CA ARG A 243 -28.18 -6.84 0.76
C ARG A 243 -29.56 -7.49 0.86
N GLN A 244 -29.99 -7.78 2.07
CA GLN A 244 -31.33 -8.32 2.37
C GLN A 244 -32.39 -7.21 2.34
N THR A 245 -33.66 -7.60 2.40
CA THR A 245 -34.80 -6.67 2.36
C THR A 245 -34.83 -5.69 3.53
N ASP A 246 -34.26 -6.06 4.67
CA ASP A 246 -34.12 -5.22 5.86
C ASP A 246 -32.89 -4.27 5.80
N GLY A 247 -32.13 -4.33 4.71
CA GLY A 247 -30.94 -3.52 4.50
C GLY A 247 -29.65 -4.11 5.08
N SER A 248 -29.72 -5.23 5.81
CA SER A 248 -28.55 -5.94 6.32
C SER A 248 -27.73 -6.58 5.20
N LEU A 249 -26.43 -6.78 5.44
CA LEU A 249 -25.54 -7.48 4.52
C LEU A 249 -25.33 -8.91 5.03
N VAL A 250 -25.57 -9.87 4.14
CA VAL A 250 -25.28 -11.29 4.38
C VAL A 250 -24.10 -11.70 3.52
N THR A 251 -23.12 -12.32 4.17
CA THR A 251 -21.93 -12.88 3.53
C THR A 251 -22.26 -14.24 2.93
N GLU A 252 -21.97 -14.40 1.64
CA GLU A 252 -22.15 -15.66 0.91
C GLU A 252 -20.95 -16.60 1.07
N ALA A 253 -21.05 -17.78 0.45
CA ALA A 253 -20.01 -18.81 0.52
C ALA A 253 -18.65 -18.25 0.07
N PRO A 254 -17.57 -18.46 0.87
CA PRO A 254 -16.25 -17.95 0.53
C PRO A 254 -15.65 -18.67 -0.67
N GLN A 255 -14.88 -17.93 -1.44
CA GLN A 255 -14.10 -18.41 -2.56
C GLN A 255 -12.62 -18.10 -2.30
N ALA A 256 -11.73 -18.97 -2.76
CA ALA A 256 -10.30 -18.76 -2.63
C ALA A 256 -9.87 -17.44 -3.29
N TYR A 257 -8.91 -16.75 -2.67
CA TYR A 257 -8.32 -15.53 -3.21
C TYR A 257 -6.80 -15.65 -3.24
N SER A 258 -6.18 -15.08 -4.27
CA SER A 258 -4.72 -14.96 -4.40
C SER A 258 -4.39 -13.85 -5.40
N GLY A 259 -3.10 -13.54 -5.55
CA GLY A 259 -2.62 -12.66 -6.61
C GLY A 259 -2.89 -11.18 -6.35
N ALA A 260 -2.44 -10.65 -5.21
CA ALA A 260 -2.32 -9.22 -4.99
C ALA A 260 -0.96 -8.83 -4.41
N GLY A 261 -0.44 -7.67 -4.82
CA GLY A 261 0.80 -7.10 -4.31
C GLY A 261 0.87 -5.60 -4.59
N SER A 262 1.77 -4.92 -3.89
CA SER A 262 2.04 -3.51 -4.11
C SER A 262 3.43 -3.13 -3.65
N TYR A 263 3.95 -2.02 -4.19
CA TYR A 263 5.01 -1.30 -3.53
C TYR A 263 4.78 0.21 -3.64
N ILE A 264 5.31 0.94 -2.67
CA ILE A 264 5.36 2.39 -2.66
C ILE A 264 6.82 2.79 -2.52
N LYS A 265 7.22 3.79 -3.30
CA LYS A 265 8.51 4.45 -3.16
C LYS A 265 8.31 5.94 -2.87
N VAL A 266 9.08 6.43 -1.91
CA VAL A 266 9.16 7.86 -1.60
C VAL A 266 10.60 8.30 -1.82
N THR A 267 10.81 9.21 -2.78
CA THR A 267 12.14 9.65 -3.21
C THR A 267 12.31 11.14 -2.97
N ARG A 268 13.43 11.56 -2.36
CA ARG A 268 13.82 12.97 -2.24
C ARG A 268 14.05 13.54 -3.64
N LEU A 269 13.41 14.68 -3.93
CA LEU A 269 13.75 15.47 -5.10
C LEU A 269 14.94 16.37 -4.77
N ALA A 270 15.85 16.54 -5.74
CA ALA A 270 16.96 17.48 -5.63
C ALA A 270 16.45 18.93 -5.57
N GLU A 271 15.46 19.24 -6.41
CA GLU A 271 14.76 20.52 -6.39
C GLU A 271 13.25 20.31 -6.64
N PRO A 272 12.38 21.06 -5.95
CA PRO A 272 12.68 22.00 -4.87
C PRO A 272 12.97 21.26 -3.55
N GLU A 273 13.65 21.95 -2.62
CA GLU A 273 14.00 21.39 -1.32
C GLU A 273 12.76 20.86 -0.57
N ARG A 274 12.94 19.77 0.20
CA ARG A 274 11.89 19.08 0.96
C ARG A 274 10.77 18.47 0.11
N ALA A 275 10.82 18.57 -1.21
CA ALA A 275 9.88 17.86 -2.06
C ALA A 275 10.23 16.37 -2.12
N LEU A 276 9.21 15.54 -1.95
CA LEU A 276 9.27 14.10 -2.07
C LEU A 276 8.36 13.67 -3.23
N PHE A 277 8.91 12.90 -4.16
CA PHE A 277 8.14 12.19 -5.16
C PHE A 277 7.65 10.87 -4.56
N VAL A 278 6.34 10.74 -4.41
CA VAL A 278 5.69 9.52 -3.93
C VAL A 278 5.08 8.81 -5.12
N GLU A 279 5.50 7.58 -5.38
CA GLU A 279 4.90 6.69 -6.36
C GLU A 279 4.43 5.41 -5.70
N GLY A 280 3.36 4.83 -6.24
CA GLY A 280 2.94 3.51 -5.82
C GLY A 280 2.32 2.73 -6.96
N HIS A 281 2.55 1.43 -6.89
CA HIS A 281 2.14 0.46 -7.88
C HIS A 281 1.42 -0.67 -7.17
N VAL A 282 0.25 -1.03 -7.69
CA VAL A 282 -0.54 -2.15 -7.20
C VAL A 282 -0.87 -3.04 -8.37
N VAL A 283 -0.73 -4.34 -8.19
CA VAL A 283 -1.30 -5.34 -9.08
C VAL A 283 -2.17 -6.26 -8.25
N TYR A 284 -3.39 -6.52 -8.72
CA TYR A 284 -4.30 -7.44 -8.06
C TYR A 284 -5.16 -8.18 -9.07
N TRP A 285 -5.56 -9.40 -8.72
CA TRP A 285 -6.56 -10.14 -9.45
C TRP A 285 -7.96 -9.74 -8.97
N GLU A 286 -8.81 -9.36 -9.92
CA GLU A 286 -10.23 -9.03 -9.72
C GLU A 286 -11.09 -10.19 -10.25
N PRO A 287 -11.58 -11.10 -9.39
CA PRO A 287 -12.54 -12.12 -9.78
C PRO A 287 -13.77 -11.51 -10.44
N HIS A 288 -14.29 -12.13 -11.50
CA HIS A 288 -15.54 -11.66 -12.11
C HIS A 288 -16.70 -11.67 -11.12
N GLY A 289 -16.68 -12.57 -10.13
CA GLY A 289 -17.69 -12.66 -9.08
C GLY A 289 -17.70 -11.50 -8.08
N TRP A 290 -16.69 -10.61 -8.07
CA TRP A 290 -16.71 -9.46 -7.16
C TRP A 290 -17.86 -8.48 -7.44
N PHE A 291 -18.17 -8.24 -8.71
CA PHE A 291 -19.12 -7.20 -9.12
C PHE A 291 -19.98 -7.63 -10.33
N ASP A 292 -20.20 -8.93 -10.49
CA ASP A 292 -20.92 -9.51 -11.63
C ASP A 292 -20.28 -9.13 -12.98
N GLY A 293 -18.94 -9.16 -13.04
CA GLY A 293 -18.15 -8.77 -14.22
C GLY A 293 -18.07 -7.27 -14.49
N ARG A 294 -18.70 -6.42 -13.67
CA ARG A 294 -18.65 -4.96 -13.85
C ARG A 294 -17.39 -4.38 -13.22
N ASN A 295 -16.70 -3.52 -13.96
CA ASN A 295 -15.52 -2.82 -13.44
C ASN A 295 -15.91 -1.62 -12.53
N GLN A 296 -16.49 -1.91 -11.36
CA GLN A 296 -16.91 -0.90 -10.39
C GLN A 296 -15.71 -0.16 -9.77
N LEU A 297 -14.60 -0.87 -9.58
CA LEU A 297 -13.39 -0.29 -9.00
C LEU A 297 -12.82 0.82 -9.87
N ARG A 298 -12.85 0.68 -11.20
CA ARG A 298 -12.38 1.74 -12.11
C ARG A 298 -13.09 3.07 -11.93
N ALA A 299 -14.37 3.05 -11.57
CA ALA A 299 -15.14 4.27 -11.32
C ALA A 299 -14.87 4.90 -9.95
N LYS A 300 -14.36 4.13 -8.98
CA LYS A 300 -14.19 4.56 -7.59
C LYS A 300 -12.74 4.87 -7.22
N ILE A 301 -11.78 4.09 -7.74
CA ILE A 301 -10.36 4.23 -7.41
C ILE A 301 -9.83 5.67 -7.59
N PRO A 302 -10.13 6.42 -8.67
CA PRO A 302 -9.58 7.77 -8.82
C PRO A 302 -9.99 8.72 -7.68
N ALA A 303 -11.24 8.66 -7.24
CA ALA A 303 -11.73 9.48 -6.13
C ALA A 303 -11.13 9.04 -4.79
N ILE A 304 -10.94 7.73 -4.59
CA ILE A 304 -10.27 7.17 -3.42
C ILE A 304 -8.83 7.67 -3.38
N VAL A 305 -8.05 7.45 -4.45
CA VAL A 305 -6.65 7.88 -4.55
C VAL A 305 -6.52 9.38 -4.31
N GLN A 306 -7.40 10.21 -4.88
CA GLN A 306 -7.40 11.65 -4.63
C GLN A 306 -7.53 11.99 -3.13
N ASN A 307 -8.46 11.35 -2.43
CA ASN A 307 -8.64 11.57 -1.00
C ASN A 307 -7.43 11.08 -0.21
N GLN A 308 -6.87 9.92 -0.58
CA GLN A 308 -5.69 9.35 0.08
C GLN A 308 -4.45 10.23 -0.10
N VAL A 309 -4.19 10.72 -1.32
CA VAL A 309 -3.09 11.67 -1.58
C VAL A 309 -3.18 12.91 -0.69
N ARG A 310 -4.40 13.45 -0.51
CA ARG A 310 -4.61 14.61 0.38
C ARG A 310 -4.34 14.29 1.83
N THR A 311 -4.77 13.12 2.31
CA THR A 311 -4.51 12.67 3.68
C THR A 311 -3.02 12.41 3.90
N ALA A 312 -2.37 11.64 3.03
CA ALA A 312 -0.94 11.37 3.10
C ALA A 312 -0.11 12.66 3.18
N ARG A 313 -0.39 13.65 2.31
CA ARG A 313 0.28 14.96 2.39
C ARG A 313 0.14 15.62 3.78
N ARG A 314 -1.01 15.50 4.45
CA ARG A 314 -1.25 16.16 5.75
C ARG A 314 -0.43 15.48 6.82
N GLU A 315 -0.47 14.16 6.84
CA GLU A 315 0.24 13.33 7.81
C GLU A 315 1.75 13.49 7.66
N MET A 316 2.26 13.51 6.43
CA MET A 316 3.69 13.72 6.14
C MET A 316 4.17 15.10 6.61
N VAL A 317 3.38 16.15 6.37
CA VAL A 317 3.68 17.51 6.88
C VAL A 317 3.65 17.54 8.41
N ALA A 318 2.64 16.92 9.03
CA ALA A 318 2.51 16.87 10.49
C ALA A 318 3.68 16.11 11.14
N ALA A 319 4.10 15.00 10.54
CA ALA A 319 5.26 14.23 10.99
C ALA A 319 6.55 15.07 10.97
N SER A 320 6.76 15.80 9.86
CA SER A 320 7.91 16.68 9.68
C SER A 320 7.92 17.80 10.73
N ALA A 321 6.76 18.41 10.97
CA ALA A 321 6.62 19.46 12.00
C ALA A 321 6.91 18.92 13.40
N LYS A 322 6.42 17.72 13.74
CA LYS A 322 6.67 17.07 15.03
C LYS A 322 8.16 16.76 15.24
N GLN A 323 8.87 16.33 14.19
CA GLN A 323 10.30 16.09 14.28
C GLN A 323 11.10 17.39 14.46
N ALA A 324 10.73 18.47 13.77
CA ALA A 324 11.42 19.76 13.88
C ALA A 324 11.29 20.44 15.27
N THR A 325 10.28 20.04 16.06
CA THR A 325 10.07 20.57 17.43
C THR A 325 10.77 19.78 18.54
N LYS A 326 11.40 18.65 18.22
CA LYS A 326 12.16 17.83 19.18
C LYS A 326 13.62 18.25 19.21
#